data_AF-A0A0R3SUI8-F1
#
_entry.id   AF-A0A0R3SUI8-F1
#
_cell.length_a   1.000
_cell.length_b   1.000
_cell.length_c   1.000
_cell.angle_alpha   90.00
_cell.angle_beta   90.00
_cell.angle_gamma   90.00
#
_symmetry.space_group_name_H-M   'P 1'
#
loop_
_entity.id
_entity.type
_entity.pdbx_description
1 polymer ?
#
loop_
_entity_poly.entity_id
_entity_poly.type
_entity_poly.pdbx_seq_one_letter_code
_entity_poly.pdbx_strand_id
1 'polypeptide(L)' 'LKSNNPNVKFMIREADNSPAHIYARYAFGKEHSVSVDGCSSSEILKKLSELNSA' A
#
# COMPACT_ATOMS: atom_id res chain seq x y z
N LEU A 1 -6.84 -1.33 9.95
CA LEU A 1 -6.07 -0.39 9.11
C LEU A 1 -6.74 0.98 9.01
N LYS A 2 -7.90 1.12 8.34
CA LYS A 2 -8.60 2.41 8.17
C LYS A 2 -9.00 3.10 9.48
N SER A 3 -9.58 2.35 10.43
CA SER A 3 -9.98 2.90 11.74
C SER A 3 -8.80 3.46 12.55
N ASN A 4 -7.62 2.87 12.41
CA ASN A 4 -6.41 3.32 13.11
C ASN A 4 -5.71 4.48 12.37
N ASN A 5 -6.11 4.77 11.12
CA ASN A 5 -5.50 5.78 10.26
C ASN A 5 -6.58 6.68 9.64
N PRO A 6 -7.31 7.46 10.47
CA PRO A 6 -8.50 8.20 10.02
C PRO A 6 -8.19 9.28 8.96
N ASN A 7 -6.97 9.81 8.96
CA ASN A 7 -6.54 10.86 8.03
C ASN A 7 -5.91 10.30 6.74
N VAL A 8 -5.74 8.97 6.64
CA VAL A 8 -5.17 8.33 5.46
C VAL A 8 -6.29 7.95 4.50
N LYS A 9 -6.17 8.43 3.25
CA LYS A 9 -7.11 8.07 2.18
C LYS A 9 -6.69 6.75 1.55
N PHE A 10 -7.46 5.69 1.82
CA PHE A 10 -7.30 4.41 1.14
C PHE A 10 -8.06 4.40 -0.18
N MET A 11 -7.38 3.99 -1.25
CA MET A 11 -7.94 3.87 -2.60
C MET A 11 -7.64 2.48 -3.14
N ILE A 12 -8.68 1.73 -3.52
CA ILE A 12 -8.55 0.42 -4.17
C ILE A 12 -8.90 0.62 -5.65
N ARG A 13 -8.02 0.13 -6.53
CA ARG A 13 -8.18 0.23 -7.99
C ARG A 13 -7.95 -1.17 -8.57
N GLU A 14 -8.92 -1.65 -9.31
CA GLU A 14 -8.88 -2.93 -10.00
C GLU A 14 -8.62 -2.68 -11.48
N ALA A 15 -7.78 -3.52 -12.09
CA ALA A 15 -7.47 -3.49 -13.51
C ALA A 15 -7.00 -4.87 -13.95
N ASP A 16 -7.43 -5.29 -15.15
CA ASP A 16 -7.01 -6.55 -15.74
C ASP A 16 -5.53 -6.51 -16.15
N ASN A 17 -4.84 -7.64 -16.00
CA ASN A 17 -3.42 -7.81 -16.35
C ASN A 17 -2.46 -6.82 -15.66
N SER A 18 -2.86 -6.25 -14.52
CA SER A 18 -2.02 -5.34 -13.72
C SER A 18 -1.39 -6.08 -12.54
N PRO A 19 -0.06 -6.05 -12.35
CA PRO A 19 0.58 -6.67 -11.21
C PRO A 19 0.16 -5.99 -9.91
N ALA A 20 -0.11 -6.77 -8.87
CA ALA A 20 -0.60 -6.23 -7.61
C ALA A 20 0.49 -5.37 -6.92
N HIS A 21 0.16 -4.09 -6.67
CA HIS A 21 1.06 -3.13 -6.04
C HIS A 21 0.35 -2.28 -4.98
N ILE A 22 1.11 -1.84 -3.98
CA ILE A 22 0.68 -0.83 -3.02
C ILE A 22 1.56 0.40 -3.20
N TYR A 23 0.91 1.56 -3.28
CA TYR A 23 1.54 2.87 -3.36
C TYR A 23 1.18 3.68 -2.11
N ALA A 24 2.18 4.33 -1.50
CA ALA A 24 2.00 5.28 -0.42
C ALA A 24 2.58 6.63 -0.83
N ARG A 25 1.80 7.69 -0.58
CA ARG A 25 2.17 9.08 -0.84
C ARG A 25 2.24 9.84 0.48
N TYR A 26 3.33 10.56 0.68
CA TYR A 26 3.63 11.33 1.88
C TYR A 26 3.59 12.83 1.59
N ALA A 27 3.95 13.63 2.60
CA ALA A 27 4.10 15.07 2.45
C ALA A 27 5.08 15.43 1.33
N PHE A 28 4.91 16.62 0.75
CA PHE A 28 5.73 17.12 -0.36
C PHE A 28 5.72 16.24 -1.62
N GLY A 29 4.72 15.36 -1.75
CA GLY A 29 4.57 14.50 -2.94
C GLY A 29 5.58 13.36 -3.03
N LYS A 30 6.31 13.05 -1.95
CA LYS A 30 7.18 11.86 -1.91
C LYS A 30 6.30 10.61 -2.04
N GLU A 31 6.72 9.66 -2.85
CA GLU A 31 5.99 8.41 -3.11
C GLU A 31 6.91 7.20 -2.94
N HIS A 32 6.36 6.12 -2.38
CA HIS A 32 7.02 4.82 -2.28
C HIS A 32 6.06 3.71 -2.66
N SER A 33 6.57 2.61 -3.20
CA SER A 33 5.74 1.49 -3.66
C SER A 33 6.37 0.15 -3.39
N VAL A 34 5.54 -0.86 -3.12
CA VAL A 34 5.95 -2.25 -2.92
C VAL A 34 5.09 -3.19 -3.74
N SER A 35 5.73 -4.15 -4.41
CA SER A 35 5.03 -5.21 -5.14
C SER A 35 4.49 -6.24 -4.16
N VAL A 36 3.23 -6.60 -4.34
CA VAL A 36 2.51 -7.59 -3.53
C VAL A 36 1.95 -8.74 -4.37
N ASP A 37 2.38 -8.83 -5.62
CA ASP A 37 1.99 -9.92 -6.52
C ASP A 37 2.42 -11.28 -5.95
N GLY A 38 1.51 -12.25 -5.98
CA GLY A 38 1.71 -13.60 -5.43
C GLY A 38 1.90 -13.68 -3.90
N CYS A 39 1.78 -12.58 -3.16
CA CYS A 39 1.98 -12.57 -1.71
C CYS A 39 0.72 -13.05 -0.96
N SER A 40 0.91 -13.74 0.17
CA SER A 40 -0.16 -14.04 1.12
C SER A 40 -0.62 -12.79 1.87
N SER A 41 -1.81 -12.84 2.50
CA SER A 41 -2.34 -11.72 3.29
C SER A 41 -1.40 -11.25 4.42
N SER A 42 -0.67 -12.18 5.05
CA SER A 42 0.31 -11.87 6.09
C SER A 42 1.53 -11.13 5.53
N GLU A 43 2.02 -11.54 4.36
CA GLU A 43 3.15 -10.90 3.68
C GLU A 43 2.77 -9.51 3.16
N ILE A 44 1.54 -9.36 2.66
CA ILE A 44 1.00 -8.06 2.24
C ILE A 44 1.00 -7.08 3.42
N LEU A 45 0.55 -7.51 4.61
CA LEU A 45 0.54 -6.66 5.80
C LEU A 45 1.94 -6.26 6.26
N LYS A 46 2.93 -7.17 6.14
CA LYS A 46 4.34 -6.86 6.43
C LYS A 46 4.87 -5.80 5.47
N LYS A 47 4.73 -6.01 4.16
CA LYS A 47 5.14 -5.04 3.13
C LYS A 47 4.45 -3.69 3.27
N LEU A 48 3.16 -3.69 3.61
CA LEU A 48 2.43 -2.45 3.90
C LEU A 48 2.99 -1.72 5.12
N SER A 49 3.49 -2.45 6.13
CA SER A 49 4.09 -1.85 7.33
C SER A 49 5.44 -1.18 7.03
N GLU A 50 6.18 -1.67 6.03
CA GLU A 50 7.41 -1.02 5.54
C GLU A 50 7.12 0.39 5.00
N LEU A 51 5.99 0.57 4.31
CA LEU A 51 5.54 1.89 3.83
C LEU A 51 5.22 2.85 4.98
N ASN A 52 4.89 2.38 6.18
CA ASN A 52 4.65 3.29 7.30
C ASN A 52 5.95 3.89 7.87
N SER A 53 7.11 3.35 7.50
CA SER A 53 8.41 3.73 8.08
C SER A 53 9.31 4.53 7.10
N ALA A 54 8.81 4.86 5.91
CA ALA A 54 9.56 5.42 4.78
C ALA A 54 9.43 6.94 4.59
#